data_AF-A0A402A554-F1
#
_entry.id   AF-A0A402A554-F1
#
_cell.length_a   1.000
_cell.length_b   1.000
_cell.length_c   1.000
_cell.angle_alpha   90.00
_cell.angle_beta   90.00
_cell.angle_gamma   90.00
#
_symmetry.space_group_name_H-M   'P 1'
#
loop_
_entity.id
_entity.type
_entity.pdbx_description
1 polymer ?
#
loop_
_entity_poly.entity_id
_entity_poly.type
_entity_poly.pdbx_seq_one_letter_code
_entity_poly.pdbx_strand_id
1 'polypeptide(L)'
;MSERRPQTKYIPLRLRFRPASEYSQLGREQVEQFMATSENLQFKQPYLPSLTQLSQAERPAQQIKELLRLGNLLRADLSPDHVLAQIVDSIVACTGFRMLVIRLIDEGGSSLSAVAFAGFLAEQQEILRRKPYPLQELRKAMRPEFRISQSYFIPHEYTANIFASRGFLVSKTLEDYEPGGWHPEDAFFVPLYSPREQKLLGILFLDDPEDSQVPTIESVEIVELFANQAALAIDNAYLFQEREAERLALEQGIAALREDLEHLQSGDLRVRVRSMHEKLEPVADAINTTLEKISAILLGMQAVSQAVDEHSHNVQRNSQILVRETTQQEQQVHQISHVITEIAKMMQSIFERTTSLSEMAADTKAVVNDAQQKVDRAVTGMGDVREATMQSARTMKTLSESGQEINETITALTDLTMRMHLLALNAAIEATRAGEHGRGFAVVAQEIRTLAVHSAEAARKVGAYIRIIQHETNNASQSVEQNTQQVVLQTELVNQTGVSLEAIDEETERLMRLIQEVCTVVESQSQSSPLIKGATNEILRMMSAVGQNMREMQQSASHLVGLTNSLRSSMSEIRLQDRPVKSY
;
A
#
# COMPACT_ATOMS: atom_id res chain seq x y z
N MET A 1 -45.62 0.47 30.95
CA MET A 1 -45.42 -0.48 29.84
C MET A 1 -43.97 -0.98 29.97
N SER A 2 -43.64 -1.99 30.76
CA SER A 2 -43.88 -3.43 30.61
C SER A 2 -43.67 -3.94 29.19
N GLU A 3 -42.42 -4.28 28.84
CA GLU A 3 -42.15 -5.30 27.82
C GLU A 3 -41.08 -6.27 28.33
N ARG A 4 -41.48 -7.54 28.38
CA ARG A 4 -40.73 -8.69 28.87
C ARG A 4 -39.70 -9.12 27.81
N ARG A 5 -38.43 -9.24 28.20
CA ARG A 5 -37.44 -10.04 27.45
C ARG A 5 -37.56 -11.51 27.87
N PRO A 6 -37.52 -12.50 26.95
CA PRO A 6 -37.53 -13.91 27.31
C PRO A 6 -36.15 -14.34 27.84
N GLN A 7 -36.15 -15.00 29.01
CA GLN A 7 -34.99 -15.70 29.56
C GLN A 7 -34.85 -17.06 28.88
N THR A 8 -33.77 -17.27 28.13
CA THR A 8 -33.38 -18.60 27.63
C THR A 8 -32.58 -19.31 28.71
N LYS A 9 -33.14 -20.38 29.29
CA LYS A 9 -32.44 -21.29 30.22
C LYS A 9 -31.32 -22.02 29.49
N TYR A 10 -30.07 -21.77 29.88
CA TYR A 10 -28.93 -22.63 29.55
C TYR A 10 -29.03 -23.92 30.40
N ILE A 11 -29.23 -25.07 29.74
CA ILE A 11 -29.01 -26.39 30.33
C ILE A 11 -27.57 -26.81 29.97
N PRO A 12 -26.66 -26.98 30.94
CA PRO A 12 -25.32 -27.47 30.65
C PRO A 12 -25.36 -28.99 30.39
N LEU A 13 -25.17 -29.39 29.14
CA LEU A 13 -24.85 -30.77 28.77
C LEU A 13 -23.39 -31.06 29.16
N ARG A 14 -23.18 -31.68 30.32
CA ARG A 14 -21.90 -32.32 30.68
C ARG A 14 -21.79 -33.65 29.94
N LEU A 15 -21.11 -33.66 28.80
CA LEU A 15 -20.62 -34.90 28.19
C LEU A 15 -19.37 -35.35 28.97
N ARG A 16 -19.55 -36.36 29.85
CA ARG A 16 -18.44 -37.14 30.39
C ARG A 16 -17.99 -38.12 29.31
N PHE A 17 -16.81 -37.91 28.74
CA PHE A 17 -16.11 -38.95 27.99
C PHE A 17 -15.64 -40.02 28.98
N ARG A 18 -16.11 -41.26 28.81
CA ARG A 18 -15.50 -42.45 29.43
C ARG A 18 -14.20 -42.79 28.66
N PRO A 19 -13.11 -43.17 29.34
CA PRO A 19 -11.88 -43.60 28.68
C PRO A 19 -12.05 -44.96 27.98
N ALA A 20 -11.28 -45.15 26.91
CA ALA A 20 -11.35 -46.26 25.95
C ALA A 20 -10.82 -47.62 26.47
N SER A 21 -10.87 -47.88 27.78
CA SER A 21 -10.39 -49.14 28.39
C SER A 21 -11.50 -50.10 28.81
N GLU A 22 -12.78 -49.77 28.59
CA GLU A 22 -13.93 -50.65 28.93
C GLU A 22 -14.57 -51.38 27.73
N TYR A 23 -14.14 -51.12 26.49
CA TYR A 23 -14.71 -51.77 25.29
C TYR A 23 -13.95 -53.03 24.83
N SER A 24 -12.79 -53.35 25.42
CA SER A 24 -11.96 -54.49 25.00
C SER A 24 -12.26 -55.81 25.73
N GLN A 25 -13.06 -55.80 26.80
CA GLN A 25 -13.44 -57.02 27.52
C GLN A 25 -14.83 -57.55 27.14
N LEU A 26 -15.82 -56.68 26.86
CA LEU A 26 -17.16 -57.14 26.45
C LEU A 26 -17.19 -57.79 25.04
N GLY A 27 -16.29 -57.38 24.14
CA GLY A 27 -16.21 -57.94 22.79
C GLY A 27 -15.44 -59.26 22.70
N ARG A 28 -14.49 -59.53 23.62
CA ARG A 28 -13.75 -60.80 23.65
C ARG A 28 -14.53 -61.92 24.33
N GLU A 29 -15.25 -61.64 25.42
CA GLU A 29 -16.14 -62.64 26.03
C GLU A 29 -17.34 -62.97 25.14
N GLN A 30 -17.91 -62.00 24.40
CA GLN A 30 -18.99 -62.30 23.46
C GLN A 30 -18.51 -63.05 22.21
N VAL A 31 -17.30 -62.80 21.71
CA VAL A 31 -16.75 -63.54 20.56
C VAL A 31 -16.26 -64.94 20.97
N GLU A 32 -15.68 -65.14 22.16
CA GLU A 32 -15.34 -66.49 22.65
C GLU A 32 -16.59 -67.30 23.02
N GLN A 33 -17.66 -66.67 23.53
CA GLN A 33 -18.93 -67.34 23.81
C GLN A 33 -19.74 -67.62 22.53
N PHE A 34 -19.55 -66.85 21.46
CA PHE A 34 -20.10 -67.13 20.12
C PHE A 34 -19.28 -68.20 19.37
N MET A 35 -17.95 -68.19 19.48
CA MET A 35 -17.06 -69.20 18.89
C MET A 35 -17.16 -70.56 19.59
N ALA A 36 -17.36 -70.58 20.92
CA ALA A 36 -17.61 -71.81 21.69
C ALA A 36 -19.02 -72.38 21.49
N THR A 37 -19.98 -71.59 20.99
CA THR A 37 -21.33 -72.07 20.60
C THR A 37 -21.41 -72.50 19.14
N SER A 38 -20.48 -72.08 18.27
CA SER A 38 -20.38 -72.58 16.89
C SER A 38 -19.63 -73.92 16.75
N GLU A 39 -18.72 -74.28 17.66
CA GLU A 39 -18.03 -75.58 17.64
C GLU A 39 -18.83 -76.74 18.25
N ASN A 40 -19.97 -76.48 18.90
CA ASN A 40 -20.78 -77.51 19.58
C ASN A 40 -22.12 -77.83 18.93
N LEU A 41 -22.40 -77.31 17.73
CA LEU A 41 -23.52 -77.76 16.91
C LEU A 41 -23.08 -78.91 16.00
N GLN A 42 -22.67 -80.03 16.62
CA GLN A 42 -22.81 -81.33 15.97
C GLN A 42 -24.31 -81.57 15.75
N PHE A 43 -24.82 -81.15 14.60
CA PHE A 43 -26.08 -81.66 14.08
C PHE A 43 -25.89 -83.16 13.89
N LYS A 44 -26.25 -83.94 14.92
CA LYS A 44 -26.48 -85.37 14.79
C LYS A 44 -27.45 -85.54 13.62
N GLN A 45 -26.97 -86.07 12.50
CA GLN A 45 -27.81 -86.53 11.40
C GLN A 45 -28.89 -87.44 12.00
N PRO A 46 -30.19 -87.11 11.88
CA PRO A 46 -31.22 -88.12 12.07
C PRO A 46 -31.01 -89.15 10.96
N TYR A 47 -30.78 -90.41 11.33
CA TYR A 47 -30.72 -91.51 10.40
C TYR A 47 -32.06 -91.55 9.65
N LEU A 48 -32.06 -91.10 8.39
CA LEU A 48 -33.25 -91.08 7.55
C LEU A 48 -33.37 -92.44 6.87
N PRO A 49 -34.52 -93.13 7.01
CA PRO A 49 -34.74 -94.39 6.31
C PRO A 49 -34.70 -94.17 4.79
N SER A 50 -34.12 -95.11 4.05
CA SER A 50 -34.12 -95.09 2.59
C SER A 50 -35.55 -95.05 2.05
N LEU A 51 -35.78 -94.46 0.86
CA LEU A 51 -37.11 -94.35 0.24
C LEU A 51 -37.82 -95.71 0.07
N THR A 52 -37.05 -96.81 0.05
CA THR A 52 -37.51 -98.20 0.06
C THR A 52 -38.18 -98.65 1.36
N GLN A 53 -38.01 -97.93 2.48
CA GLN A 53 -38.65 -98.22 3.77
C GLN A 53 -39.94 -97.41 4.02
N LEU A 54 -40.26 -96.43 3.17
CA LEU A 54 -41.42 -95.54 3.29
C LEU A 54 -42.58 -96.01 2.40
N SER A 55 -43.80 -95.95 2.91
CA SER A 55 -44.99 -96.28 2.11
C SER A 55 -45.20 -95.25 0.98
N GLN A 56 -45.84 -95.64 -0.13
CA GLN A 56 -46.12 -94.73 -1.26
C GLN A 56 -46.86 -93.43 -0.87
N ALA A 57 -47.54 -93.40 0.29
CA ALA A 57 -48.26 -92.23 0.80
C ALA A 57 -47.37 -91.23 1.59
N GLU A 58 -46.18 -91.62 2.06
CA GLU A 58 -45.33 -90.81 2.96
C GLU A 58 -44.22 -90.03 2.21
N ARG A 59 -43.88 -90.44 0.99
CA ARG A 59 -42.80 -89.85 0.18
C ARG A 59 -43.01 -88.35 -0.14
N PRO A 60 -44.21 -87.86 -0.54
CA PRO A 60 -44.40 -86.46 -0.89
C PRO A 60 -44.23 -85.49 0.30
N ALA A 61 -44.67 -85.90 1.49
CA ALA A 61 -44.57 -85.08 2.70
C ALA A 61 -43.11 -84.86 3.14
N GLN A 62 -42.27 -85.90 2.99
CA GLN A 62 -40.86 -85.83 3.31
C GLN A 62 -40.08 -84.95 2.33
N GLN A 63 -40.41 -85.01 1.03
CA GLN A 63 -39.84 -84.15 -0.01
C GLN A 63 -40.11 -82.66 0.24
N ILE A 64 -41.35 -82.30 0.60
CA ILE A 64 -41.72 -80.90 0.92
C ILE A 64 -40.99 -80.41 2.17
N LYS A 65 -40.84 -81.26 3.20
CA LYS A 65 -40.13 -80.92 4.44
C LYS A 65 -38.65 -80.61 4.18
N GLU A 66 -37.99 -81.41 3.34
CA GLU A 66 -36.60 -81.15 2.95
C GLU A 66 -36.47 -79.91 2.05
N LEU A 67 -37.43 -79.66 1.16
CA LEU A 67 -37.42 -78.44 0.36
C LEU A 67 -37.52 -77.17 1.21
N LEU A 68 -38.40 -77.17 2.22
CA LEU A 68 -38.53 -76.07 3.18
C LEU A 68 -37.28 -75.92 4.06
N ARG A 69 -36.61 -77.03 4.41
CA ARG A 69 -35.33 -77.02 5.11
C ARG A 69 -34.25 -76.32 4.30
N LEU A 70 -34.10 -76.70 3.02
CA LEU A 70 -33.15 -76.07 2.10
C LEU A 70 -33.48 -74.60 1.80
N GLY A 71 -34.77 -74.27 1.65
CA GLY A 71 -35.24 -72.89 1.49
C GLY A 71 -34.90 -71.99 2.70
N ASN A 72 -34.81 -72.56 3.91
CA ASN A 72 -34.36 -71.84 5.11
C ASN A 72 -32.83 -71.79 5.24
N LEU A 73 -32.10 -72.79 4.75
CA LEU A 73 -30.63 -72.81 4.74
C LEU A 73 -30.07 -71.72 3.82
N LEU A 74 -30.77 -71.39 2.74
CA LEU A 74 -30.48 -70.24 1.86
C LEU A 74 -30.59 -68.87 2.54
N ARG A 75 -31.19 -68.80 3.74
CA ARG A 75 -31.26 -67.58 4.56
C ARG A 75 -30.20 -67.50 5.65
N ALA A 76 -29.42 -68.57 5.85
CA ALA A 76 -28.35 -68.60 6.83
C ALA A 76 -27.00 -68.24 6.18
N ASP A 77 -26.12 -67.56 6.92
CA ASP A 77 -24.74 -67.23 6.51
C ASP A 77 -23.85 -68.48 6.50
N LEU A 78 -24.20 -69.47 5.67
CA LEU A 78 -23.43 -70.69 5.47
C LEU A 78 -22.51 -70.52 4.27
N SER A 79 -21.32 -71.15 4.33
CA SER A 79 -20.42 -71.13 3.18
C SER A 79 -21.06 -71.87 1.98
N PRO A 80 -20.80 -71.45 0.74
CA PRO A 80 -21.41 -72.04 -0.46
C PRO A 80 -21.19 -73.56 -0.54
N ASP A 81 -20.00 -74.02 -0.13
CA ASP A 81 -19.64 -75.44 -0.08
C ASP A 81 -20.53 -76.25 0.88
N HIS A 82 -20.86 -75.68 2.04
CA HIS A 82 -21.75 -76.33 3.02
C HIS A 82 -23.19 -76.38 2.52
N VAL A 83 -23.66 -75.31 1.87
CA VAL A 83 -25.02 -75.27 1.29
C VAL A 83 -25.14 -76.30 0.17
N LEU A 84 -24.14 -76.37 -0.72
CA LEU A 84 -24.14 -77.32 -1.83
C LEU A 84 -24.04 -78.78 -1.38
N ALA A 85 -23.21 -79.08 -0.36
CA ALA A 85 -23.13 -80.42 0.22
C ALA A 85 -24.48 -80.87 0.79
N GLN A 86 -25.16 -80.00 1.55
CA GLN A 86 -26.48 -80.31 2.12
C GLN A 86 -27.56 -80.46 1.05
N ILE A 87 -27.51 -79.68 -0.04
CA ILE A 87 -28.44 -79.84 -1.16
C ILE A 87 -28.25 -81.21 -1.81
N VAL A 88 -27.00 -81.63 -2.04
CA VAL A 88 -26.70 -82.94 -2.62
C VAL A 88 -27.19 -84.08 -1.72
N ASP A 89 -26.98 -84.01 -0.40
CA ASP A 89 -27.51 -84.99 0.56
C ASP A 89 -29.06 -85.04 0.57
N SER A 90 -29.72 -83.88 0.53
CA SER A 90 -31.19 -83.81 0.48
C SER A 90 -31.74 -84.35 -0.84
N ILE A 91 -31.01 -84.21 -1.96
CA ILE A 91 -31.41 -84.82 -3.24
C ILE A 91 -31.36 -86.36 -3.14
N VAL A 92 -30.30 -86.96 -2.58
CA VAL A 92 -30.23 -88.43 -2.36
C VAL A 92 -31.46 -88.91 -1.58
N ALA A 93 -31.75 -88.24 -0.46
CA ALA A 93 -32.82 -88.62 0.44
C ALA A 93 -34.23 -88.51 -0.19
N CYS A 94 -34.38 -87.68 -1.22
CA CYS A 94 -35.68 -87.32 -1.79
C CYS A 94 -35.96 -87.89 -3.18
N THR A 95 -34.93 -88.26 -3.95
CA THR A 95 -35.06 -88.56 -5.39
C THR A 95 -34.73 -90.01 -5.74
N GLY A 96 -34.14 -90.78 -4.82
CA GLY A 96 -33.81 -92.19 -5.04
C GLY A 96 -32.54 -92.43 -5.86
N PHE A 97 -31.78 -91.39 -6.21
CA PHE A 97 -30.45 -91.53 -6.81
C PHE A 97 -29.38 -91.66 -5.73
N ARG A 98 -28.52 -92.67 -5.85
CA ARG A 98 -27.49 -92.93 -4.84
C ARG A 98 -26.21 -92.15 -5.07
N MET A 99 -25.92 -91.76 -6.32
CA MET A 99 -24.71 -91.03 -6.68
C MET A 99 -25.02 -89.68 -7.32
N LEU A 100 -24.44 -88.60 -6.79
CA LEU A 100 -24.65 -87.25 -7.30
C LEU A 100 -23.38 -86.40 -7.26
N VAL A 101 -23.22 -85.54 -8.27
CA VAL A 101 -22.13 -84.56 -8.34
C VAL A 101 -22.65 -83.23 -8.86
N ILE A 102 -22.43 -82.14 -8.11
CA ILE A 102 -22.58 -80.78 -8.65
C ILE A 102 -21.24 -80.34 -9.22
N ARG A 103 -21.25 -79.86 -10.47
CA ARG A 103 -20.11 -79.22 -11.11
C ARG A 103 -20.43 -77.79 -11.49
N LEU A 104 -19.58 -76.83 -11.12
CA LEU A 104 -19.73 -75.42 -11.44
C LEU A 104 -18.74 -74.99 -12.51
N ILE A 105 -19.12 -73.98 -13.30
CA ILE A 105 -18.25 -73.40 -14.31
C ILE A 105 -17.11 -72.63 -13.61
N ASP A 106 -15.88 -72.84 -14.06
CA ASP A 106 -14.70 -72.11 -13.58
C ASP A 106 -14.73 -70.62 -13.97
N GLU A 107 -13.90 -69.79 -13.32
CA GLU A 107 -13.75 -68.37 -13.66
C GLU A 107 -13.32 -68.15 -15.13
N GLY A 108 -12.65 -69.13 -15.74
CA GLY A 108 -12.27 -69.13 -17.15
C GLY A 108 -13.40 -69.45 -18.13
N GLY A 109 -14.58 -69.87 -17.66
CA GLY A 109 -15.74 -70.20 -18.49
C GLY A 109 -15.60 -71.43 -19.38
N SER A 110 -14.57 -72.25 -19.16
CA SER A 110 -14.11 -73.28 -20.11
C SER A 110 -14.35 -74.71 -19.62
N SER A 111 -14.38 -74.89 -18.30
CA SER A 111 -14.49 -76.21 -17.67
C SER A 111 -15.41 -76.20 -16.45
N LEU A 112 -15.88 -77.41 -16.10
CA LEU A 112 -16.82 -77.68 -15.01
C LEU A 112 -16.09 -78.43 -13.90
N SER A 113 -15.86 -77.74 -12.79
CA SER A 113 -15.18 -78.26 -11.60
C SER A 113 -16.18 -78.84 -10.62
N ALA A 114 -15.92 -80.05 -10.12
CA ALA A 114 -16.81 -80.70 -9.18
C ALA A 114 -16.67 -80.11 -7.77
N VAL A 115 -17.78 -79.65 -7.18
CA VAL A 115 -17.80 -78.88 -5.92
C VAL A 115 -18.51 -79.60 -4.78
N ALA A 116 -19.51 -80.44 -5.08
CA ALA A 116 -20.28 -81.18 -4.08
C ALA A 116 -20.62 -82.59 -4.60
N PHE A 117 -20.68 -83.56 -3.69
CA PHE A 117 -20.75 -84.99 -3.98
C PHE A 117 -21.65 -85.71 -2.99
N ALA A 118 -22.38 -86.74 -3.44
CA ALA A 118 -22.94 -87.79 -2.57
C ALA A 118 -22.84 -89.16 -3.24
N GLY A 119 -22.72 -90.21 -2.43
CA GLY A 119 -22.59 -91.60 -2.90
C GLY A 119 -21.18 -92.02 -3.32
N PHE A 120 -20.21 -91.10 -3.32
CA PHE A 120 -18.82 -91.36 -3.71
C PHE A 120 -17.90 -91.55 -2.51
N LEU A 121 -16.96 -92.51 -2.59
CA LEU A 121 -15.86 -92.67 -1.64
C LEU A 121 -14.90 -91.48 -1.70
N ALA A 122 -14.18 -91.18 -0.61
CA ALA A 122 -13.29 -90.02 -0.54
C ALA A 122 -12.23 -89.97 -1.66
N GLU A 123 -11.65 -91.11 -2.03
CA GLU A 123 -10.68 -91.22 -3.13
C GLU A 123 -11.32 -90.88 -4.49
N GLN A 124 -12.58 -91.28 -4.69
CA GLN A 124 -13.34 -91.00 -5.91
C GLN A 124 -13.69 -89.51 -6.03
N GLN A 125 -14.07 -88.88 -4.92
CA GLN A 125 -14.34 -87.45 -4.87
C GLN A 125 -13.09 -86.64 -5.23
N GLU A 126 -11.92 -87.01 -4.71
CA GLU A 126 -10.66 -86.32 -5.01
C GLU A 126 -10.27 -86.43 -6.48
N ILE A 127 -10.47 -87.59 -7.11
CA ILE A 127 -10.27 -87.78 -8.56
C ILE A 127 -11.19 -86.86 -9.35
N LEU A 128 -12.48 -86.78 -8.96
CA LEU A 128 -13.46 -85.95 -9.65
C LEU A 128 -13.20 -84.45 -9.47
N ARG A 129 -12.67 -84.01 -8.33
CA ARG A 129 -12.22 -82.62 -8.09
C ARG A 129 -11.02 -82.26 -8.98
N ARG A 130 -10.06 -83.17 -9.14
CA ARG A 130 -8.83 -82.94 -9.93
C ARG A 130 -9.03 -82.99 -11.44
N LYS A 131 -10.12 -83.59 -11.91
CA LYS A 131 -10.43 -83.72 -13.35
C LYS A 131 -11.60 -82.80 -13.74
N PRO A 132 -11.32 -81.54 -14.14
CA PRO A 132 -12.36 -80.64 -14.62
C PRO A 132 -12.98 -81.17 -15.91
N TYR A 133 -14.29 -80.99 -16.05
CA TYR A 133 -15.07 -81.53 -17.15
C TYR A 133 -15.28 -80.48 -18.24
N PRO A 134 -14.88 -80.70 -19.50
CA PRO A 134 -14.97 -79.68 -20.53
C PRO A 134 -16.42 -79.23 -20.78
N LEU A 135 -16.69 -77.91 -20.70
CA LEU A 135 -18.04 -77.38 -20.92
C LEU A 135 -18.57 -77.66 -22.34
N GLN A 136 -17.67 -77.80 -23.31
CA GLN A 136 -18.01 -78.15 -24.69
C GLN A 136 -18.65 -79.54 -24.81
N GLU A 137 -18.24 -80.52 -23.99
CA GLU A 137 -18.83 -81.85 -24.01
C GLU A 137 -20.25 -81.84 -23.44
N LEU A 138 -20.47 -81.07 -22.37
CA LEU A 138 -21.83 -80.84 -21.86
C LEU A 138 -22.75 -80.25 -22.95
N ARG A 139 -22.28 -79.25 -23.69
CA ARG A 139 -23.07 -78.63 -24.76
C ARG A 139 -23.45 -79.62 -25.88
N LYS A 140 -22.60 -80.62 -26.16
CA LYS A 140 -22.92 -81.70 -27.12
C LYS A 140 -24.03 -82.64 -26.61
N ALA A 141 -24.16 -82.76 -25.29
CA ALA A 141 -25.11 -83.62 -24.59
C ALA A 141 -26.49 -82.97 -24.42
N MET A 142 -26.56 -81.64 -24.36
CA MET A 142 -27.81 -80.87 -24.20
C MET A 142 -28.60 -80.71 -25.50
N ARG A 143 -28.93 -81.83 -26.16
CA ARG A 143 -29.74 -81.83 -27.39
C ARG A 143 -31.24 -82.00 -27.06
N PRO A 144 -32.16 -81.42 -27.86
CA PRO A 144 -33.59 -81.56 -27.63
C PRO A 144 -34.07 -83.02 -27.58
N GLU A 145 -33.42 -83.93 -28.31
CA GLU A 145 -33.74 -85.35 -28.36
C GLU A 145 -33.52 -86.11 -27.03
N PHE A 146 -32.64 -85.60 -26.16
CA PHE A 146 -32.32 -86.18 -24.84
C PHE A 146 -33.02 -85.47 -23.69
N ARG A 147 -33.85 -84.47 -24.00
CA ARG A 147 -34.43 -83.59 -23.00
C ARG A 147 -35.68 -84.22 -22.38
N ILE A 148 -35.70 -84.30 -21.05
CA ILE A 148 -36.87 -84.67 -20.24
C ILE A 148 -37.15 -83.49 -19.30
N SER A 149 -38.27 -82.79 -19.50
CA SER A 149 -38.58 -81.51 -18.82
C SER A 149 -37.50 -80.44 -19.04
N GLN A 150 -36.75 -80.03 -18.01
CA GLN A 150 -35.62 -79.11 -18.04
C GLN A 150 -34.28 -79.83 -17.86
N SER A 151 -34.33 -81.14 -17.72
CA SER A 151 -33.19 -82.04 -17.51
C SER A 151 -32.89 -82.85 -18.76
N TYR A 152 -31.77 -83.58 -18.74
CA TYR A 152 -31.31 -84.37 -19.88
C TYR A 152 -30.98 -85.78 -19.44
N PHE A 153 -31.61 -86.75 -20.10
CA PHE A 153 -31.34 -88.18 -19.97
C PHE A 153 -30.76 -88.70 -21.28
N ILE A 154 -29.58 -89.32 -21.22
CA ILE A 154 -28.86 -89.82 -22.39
C ILE A 154 -28.74 -91.33 -22.23
N PRO A 155 -29.38 -92.11 -23.12
CA PRO A 155 -29.25 -93.55 -23.12
C PRO A 155 -27.82 -93.98 -23.45
N HIS A 156 -27.37 -95.09 -22.86
CA HIS A 156 -26.04 -95.67 -23.04
C HIS A 156 -25.60 -95.80 -24.51
N GLU A 157 -26.53 -96.07 -25.43
CA GLU A 157 -26.27 -96.14 -26.89
C GLU A 157 -25.62 -94.87 -27.47
N TYR A 158 -25.91 -93.72 -26.86
CA TYR A 158 -25.42 -92.41 -27.29
C TYR A 158 -24.29 -91.89 -26.40
N THR A 159 -24.16 -92.45 -25.20
CA THR A 159 -23.19 -92.00 -24.19
C THR A 159 -21.75 -92.06 -24.70
N ALA A 160 -21.32 -93.18 -25.31
CA ALA A 160 -19.94 -93.36 -25.74
C ALA A 160 -19.47 -92.31 -26.77
N ASN A 161 -20.39 -91.81 -27.60
CA ASN A 161 -20.11 -90.78 -28.60
C ASN A 161 -20.19 -89.35 -28.04
N ILE A 162 -21.02 -89.12 -27.01
CA ILE A 162 -21.25 -87.80 -26.42
C ILE A 162 -20.21 -87.49 -25.34
N PHE A 163 -19.85 -88.49 -24.54
CA PHE A 163 -18.99 -88.39 -23.37
C PHE A 163 -17.65 -89.11 -23.57
N ALA A 164 -16.90 -88.71 -24.60
CA ALA A 164 -15.60 -89.33 -24.92
C ALA A 164 -14.56 -89.21 -23.79
N SER A 165 -14.73 -88.25 -22.87
CA SER A 165 -13.81 -88.02 -21.74
C SER A 165 -14.30 -88.58 -20.39
N ARG A 166 -15.41 -89.34 -20.36
CA ARG A 166 -16.01 -89.86 -19.11
C ARG A 166 -14.97 -90.68 -18.33
N GLY A 167 -14.60 -90.17 -17.15
CA GLY A 167 -14.00 -90.95 -16.09
C GLY A 167 -15.13 -91.42 -15.19
N PHE A 168 -15.78 -92.52 -15.56
CA PHE A 168 -16.80 -93.11 -14.74
C PHE A 168 -16.24 -94.18 -13.83
N LEU A 169 -16.57 -94.04 -12.56
CA LEU A 169 -16.56 -95.12 -11.59
C LEU A 169 -17.91 -95.81 -11.75
N VAL A 170 -17.93 -96.84 -12.58
CA VAL A 170 -19.09 -97.71 -12.79
C VAL A 170 -19.51 -98.27 -11.44
N SER A 171 -20.73 -97.96 -10.98
CA SER A 171 -21.26 -98.41 -9.68
C SER A 171 -21.66 -99.89 -9.68
N LYS A 172 -21.99 -100.49 -10.83
CA LYS A 172 -22.45 -101.89 -10.96
C LYS A 172 -21.84 -102.65 -12.14
N THR A 173 -21.53 -103.94 -11.93
CA THR A 173 -21.19 -104.91 -12.98
C THR A 173 -22.42 -105.19 -13.87
N LEU A 174 -22.21 -105.40 -15.17
CA LEU A 174 -23.24 -105.63 -16.20
C LEU A 174 -24.15 -106.88 -15.95
N GLU A 175 -23.95 -107.60 -14.85
CA GLU A 175 -24.62 -108.85 -14.51
C GLU A 175 -26.08 -108.68 -14.05
N ASP A 176 -26.47 -107.47 -13.61
CA ASP A 176 -27.81 -107.15 -13.07
C ASP A 176 -28.70 -106.33 -14.05
N TYR A 177 -28.37 -106.26 -15.33
CA TYR A 177 -29.13 -105.44 -16.30
C TYR A 177 -30.38 -106.14 -16.84
N GLU A 178 -31.56 -105.59 -16.54
CA GLU A 178 -32.82 -105.97 -17.18
C GLU A 178 -33.13 -105.04 -18.38
N PRO A 179 -33.45 -105.58 -19.58
CA PRO A 179 -33.82 -104.77 -20.74
C PRO A 179 -34.98 -103.81 -20.44
N GLY A 180 -34.73 -102.51 -20.56
CA GLY A 180 -35.70 -101.44 -20.24
C GLY A 180 -35.45 -100.71 -18.91
N GLY A 181 -34.53 -101.20 -18.07
CA GLY A 181 -34.06 -100.52 -16.85
C GLY A 181 -32.85 -99.60 -17.07
N TRP A 182 -32.39 -98.96 -16.00
CA TRP A 182 -31.21 -98.07 -15.99
C TRP A 182 -29.94 -98.85 -16.35
N HIS A 183 -29.25 -98.40 -17.40
CA HIS A 183 -27.97 -98.96 -17.79
C HIS A 183 -26.83 -98.24 -17.05
N PRO A 184 -25.75 -98.94 -16.63
CA PRO A 184 -24.60 -98.31 -15.95
C PRO A 184 -23.89 -97.20 -16.75
N GLU A 185 -24.14 -97.12 -18.05
CA GLU A 185 -23.62 -96.06 -18.94
C GLU A 185 -24.66 -94.99 -19.30
N ASP A 186 -25.87 -95.05 -18.76
CA ASP A 186 -26.83 -93.97 -18.91
C ASP A 186 -26.29 -92.67 -18.26
N ALA A 187 -26.82 -91.53 -18.68
CA ALA A 187 -26.45 -90.24 -18.11
C ALA A 187 -27.70 -89.45 -17.76
N PHE A 188 -27.80 -88.98 -16.53
CA PHE A 188 -28.84 -88.03 -16.15
C PHE A 188 -28.21 -86.79 -15.53
N PHE A 189 -28.57 -85.61 -16.05
CA PHE A 189 -28.12 -84.36 -15.45
C PHE A 189 -29.15 -83.25 -15.60
N VAL A 190 -29.06 -82.30 -14.67
CA VAL A 190 -29.89 -81.10 -14.60
C VAL A 190 -28.97 -79.87 -14.70
N PRO A 191 -29.12 -79.01 -15.72
CA PRO A 191 -28.42 -77.74 -15.78
C PRO A 191 -28.85 -76.80 -14.65
N LEU A 192 -27.90 -76.09 -14.06
CA LEU A 192 -28.12 -75.10 -13.02
C LEU A 192 -28.01 -73.71 -13.64
N TYR A 193 -29.12 -72.97 -13.75
CA TYR A 193 -29.12 -71.61 -14.30
C TYR A 193 -29.30 -70.57 -13.19
N SER A 194 -28.57 -69.46 -13.28
CA SER A 194 -28.81 -68.28 -12.43
C SER A 194 -30.24 -67.79 -12.64
N PRO A 195 -31.06 -67.69 -11.59
CA PRO A 195 -32.42 -67.18 -11.71
C PRO A 195 -32.46 -65.73 -12.22
N ARG A 196 -31.42 -64.93 -11.94
CA ARG A 196 -31.33 -63.50 -12.26
C ARG A 196 -30.80 -63.25 -13.66
N GLU A 197 -29.66 -63.86 -13.98
CA GLU A 197 -28.96 -63.59 -15.24
C GLU A 197 -29.28 -64.61 -16.35
N GLN A 198 -30.02 -65.69 -16.03
CA GLN A 198 -30.26 -66.82 -16.93
C GLN A 198 -28.96 -67.44 -17.49
N LYS A 199 -27.86 -67.23 -16.78
CA LYS A 199 -26.54 -67.76 -17.12
C LYS A 199 -26.39 -69.16 -16.54
N LEU A 200 -25.85 -70.10 -17.32
CA LEU A 200 -25.49 -71.42 -16.82
C LEU A 200 -24.42 -71.25 -15.73
N LEU A 201 -24.70 -71.73 -14.52
CA LEU A 201 -23.80 -71.76 -13.37
C LEU A 201 -23.04 -73.09 -13.31
N GLY A 202 -23.68 -74.18 -13.72
CA GLY A 202 -23.13 -75.52 -13.60
C GLY A 202 -24.12 -76.61 -14.00
N ILE A 203 -23.84 -77.84 -13.57
CA ILE A 203 -24.71 -79.01 -13.74
C ILE A 203 -24.77 -79.82 -12.44
N LEU A 204 -25.93 -80.41 -12.21
CA LEU A 204 -26.12 -81.50 -11.25
C LEU A 204 -26.17 -82.80 -12.04
N PHE A 205 -25.19 -83.67 -11.84
CA PHE A 205 -25.13 -85.00 -12.42
C PHE A 205 -25.67 -86.03 -11.44
N LEU A 206 -26.51 -86.95 -11.89
CA LEU A 206 -27.15 -88.00 -11.08
C LEU A 206 -26.93 -89.36 -11.72
N ASP A 207 -26.70 -90.36 -10.87
CA ASP A 207 -26.41 -91.74 -11.29
C ASP A 207 -26.89 -92.76 -10.25
N ASP A 208 -26.97 -94.01 -10.66
CA ASP A 208 -27.34 -95.18 -9.84
C ASP A 208 -28.69 -95.02 -9.11
N PRO A 209 -29.83 -94.99 -9.85
CA PRO A 209 -31.16 -94.96 -9.26
C PRO A 209 -31.46 -96.25 -8.48
N GLU A 210 -32.08 -96.09 -7.31
CA GLU A 210 -32.36 -97.18 -6.36
C GLU A 210 -33.33 -98.24 -6.93
N ASP A 211 -34.31 -97.82 -7.74
CA ASP A 211 -35.25 -98.71 -8.42
C ASP A 211 -34.69 -99.35 -9.71
N SER A 212 -33.46 -98.98 -10.10
CA SER A 212 -32.80 -99.41 -11.33
C SER A 212 -33.66 -99.16 -12.59
N GLN A 213 -34.56 -98.16 -12.57
CA GLN A 213 -35.38 -97.76 -13.71
C GLN A 213 -34.90 -96.46 -14.35
N VAL A 214 -35.27 -96.26 -15.62
CA VAL A 214 -35.04 -94.98 -16.31
C VAL A 214 -35.93 -93.90 -15.67
N PRO A 215 -35.43 -92.66 -15.46
CA PRO A 215 -36.17 -91.63 -14.74
C PRO A 215 -37.47 -91.25 -15.47
N THR A 216 -38.58 -91.23 -14.74
CA THR A 216 -39.87 -90.74 -15.23
C THR A 216 -39.98 -89.22 -15.08
N ILE A 217 -40.89 -88.58 -15.81
CA ILE A 217 -41.14 -87.12 -15.72
C ILE A 217 -41.41 -86.71 -14.26
N GLU A 218 -42.20 -87.48 -13.51
CA GLU A 218 -42.50 -87.21 -12.09
C GLU A 218 -41.24 -87.23 -11.21
N SER A 219 -40.33 -88.17 -11.45
CA SER A 219 -39.04 -88.24 -10.72
C SER A 219 -38.09 -87.10 -11.08
N VAL A 220 -38.12 -86.65 -12.34
CA VAL A 220 -37.29 -85.55 -12.86
C VAL A 220 -37.73 -84.20 -12.28
N GLU A 221 -39.03 -83.93 -12.21
CA GLU A 221 -39.56 -82.67 -11.65
C GLU A 221 -39.12 -82.43 -10.20
N ILE A 222 -39.02 -83.51 -9.40
CA ILE A 222 -38.53 -83.43 -8.02
C ILE A 222 -37.04 -83.04 -8.02
N VAL A 223 -36.22 -83.69 -8.85
CA VAL A 223 -34.78 -83.36 -8.98
C VAL A 223 -34.59 -81.91 -9.45
N GLU A 224 -35.39 -81.45 -10.40
CA GLU A 224 -35.36 -80.07 -10.91
C GLU A 224 -35.66 -79.04 -9.82
N LEU A 225 -36.59 -79.34 -8.93
CA LEU A 225 -36.93 -78.45 -7.82
C LEU A 225 -35.74 -78.23 -6.88
N PHE A 226 -34.98 -79.28 -6.58
CA PHE A 226 -33.76 -79.18 -5.78
C PHE A 226 -32.59 -78.56 -6.54
N ALA A 227 -32.46 -78.84 -7.84
CA ALA A 227 -31.48 -78.20 -8.71
C ALA A 227 -31.67 -76.67 -8.76
N ASN A 228 -32.92 -76.20 -8.81
CA ASN A 228 -33.24 -74.77 -8.73
C ASN A 228 -32.81 -74.14 -7.38
N GLN A 229 -32.93 -74.86 -6.26
CA GLN A 229 -32.42 -74.40 -4.98
C GLN A 229 -30.88 -74.31 -4.97
N ALA A 230 -30.19 -75.26 -5.61
CA ALA A 230 -28.73 -75.20 -5.79
C ALA A 230 -28.31 -73.98 -6.61
N ALA A 231 -28.98 -73.74 -7.74
CA ALA A 231 -28.72 -72.58 -8.59
C ALA A 231 -28.87 -71.25 -7.82
N LEU A 232 -29.94 -71.11 -7.01
CA LEU A 232 -30.16 -69.90 -6.21
C LEU A 232 -29.09 -69.71 -5.11
N ALA A 233 -28.62 -70.79 -4.49
CA ALA A 233 -27.55 -70.74 -3.49
C ALA A 233 -26.25 -70.17 -4.09
N ILE A 234 -25.88 -70.66 -5.27
CA ILE A 234 -24.66 -70.29 -5.97
C ILE A 234 -24.73 -68.82 -6.41
N ASP A 235 -25.85 -68.39 -6.99
CA ASP A 235 -26.06 -67.02 -7.46
C ASP A 235 -25.95 -65.98 -6.33
N ASN A 236 -26.51 -66.30 -5.16
CA ASN A 236 -26.41 -65.43 -3.98
C ASN A 236 -24.98 -65.34 -3.43
N ALA A 237 -24.23 -66.44 -3.46
CA ALA A 237 -22.84 -66.48 -3.00
C ALA A 237 -21.92 -65.56 -3.82
N TYR A 238 -22.03 -65.59 -5.15
CA TYR A 238 -21.24 -64.73 -6.04
C TYR A 238 -21.50 -63.24 -5.78
N LEU A 239 -22.77 -62.85 -5.64
CA LEU A 239 -23.13 -61.44 -5.36
C LEU A 239 -22.57 -60.95 -4.02
N PHE A 240 -22.60 -61.80 -2.99
CA PHE A 240 -22.08 -61.44 -1.68
C PHE A 240 -20.57 -61.16 -1.74
N GLN A 241 -19.82 -61.98 -2.47
CA GLN A 241 -18.37 -61.82 -2.64
C GLN A 241 -18.00 -60.53 -3.38
N GLU A 242 -18.76 -60.16 -4.43
CA GLU A 242 -18.56 -58.90 -5.18
C GLU A 242 -18.79 -57.67 -4.30
N ARG A 243 -19.89 -57.65 -3.54
CA ARG A 243 -20.21 -56.55 -2.61
C ARG A 243 -19.19 -56.41 -1.50
N GLU A 244 -18.68 -57.53 -0.99
CA GLU A 244 -17.70 -57.51 0.08
C GLU A 244 -16.34 -56.98 -0.42
N ALA A 245 -15.94 -57.31 -1.66
CA ALA A 245 -14.76 -56.74 -2.28
C ALA A 245 -14.88 -55.22 -2.50
N GLU A 246 -16.03 -54.74 -2.99
CA GLU A 246 -16.30 -53.30 -3.14
C GLU A 246 -16.31 -52.58 -1.79
N ARG A 247 -16.91 -53.19 -0.75
CA ARG A 247 -16.91 -52.67 0.62
C ARG A 247 -15.50 -52.51 1.17
N LEU A 248 -14.66 -53.55 1.03
CA LEU A 248 -13.27 -53.52 1.49
C LEU A 248 -12.45 -52.46 0.75
N ALA A 249 -12.61 -52.33 -0.57
CA ALA A 249 -11.92 -51.31 -1.36
C ALA A 249 -12.33 -49.89 -0.93
N LEU A 250 -13.62 -49.67 -0.65
CA LEU A 250 -14.10 -48.39 -0.14
C LEU A 250 -13.58 -48.09 1.27
N GLU A 251 -13.56 -49.08 2.17
CA GLU A 251 -13.01 -48.93 3.53
C GLU A 251 -11.52 -48.58 3.51
N GLN A 252 -10.74 -49.23 2.63
CA GLN A 252 -9.32 -48.89 2.41
C GLN A 252 -9.17 -47.48 1.84
N GLY A 253 -10.00 -47.09 0.86
CA GLY A 253 -9.99 -45.74 0.29
C GLY A 253 -10.34 -44.66 1.32
N ILE A 254 -11.31 -44.92 2.21
CA ILE A 254 -11.66 -44.01 3.31
C ILE A 254 -10.51 -43.91 4.32
N ALA A 255 -9.86 -45.03 4.65
CA ALA A 255 -8.73 -45.03 5.58
C ALA A 255 -7.54 -44.22 5.04
N ALA A 256 -7.19 -44.39 3.77
CA ALA A 256 -6.14 -43.60 3.10
C ALA A 256 -6.48 -42.11 3.05
N LEU A 257 -7.74 -41.78 2.70
CA LEU A 257 -8.21 -40.40 2.72
C LEU A 257 -8.13 -39.78 4.13
N ARG A 258 -8.43 -40.56 5.18
CA ARG A 258 -8.31 -40.10 6.56
C ARG A 258 -6.85 -39.78 6.93
N GLU A 259 -5.91 -40.64 6.54
CA GLU A 259 -4.48 -40.42 6.78
C GLU A 259 -3.98 -39.15 6.07
N ASP A 260 -4.35 -38.94 4.80
CA ASP A 260 -4.05 -37.71 4.07
C ASP A 260 -4.62 -36.46 4.78
N LEU A 261 -5.84 -36.55 5.33
CA LEU A 261 -6.46 -35.47 6.10
C LEU A 261 -5.76 -35.19 7.44
N GLU A 262 -5.21 -36.21 8.10
CA GLU A 262 -4.42 -36.04 9.34
C GLU A 262 -3.13 -35.24 9.07
N HIS A 263 -2.48 -35.46 7.93
CA HIS A 263 -1.35 -34.64 7.50
C HIS A 263 -1.76 -33.17 7.26
N LEU A 264 -2.93 -32.92 6.66
CA LEU A 264 -3.44 -31.56 6.48
C LEU A 264 -3.74 -30.86 7.82
N GLN A 265 -4.26 -31.60 8.81
CA GLN A 265 -4.48 -31.06 10.17
C GLN A 265 -3.18 -30.62 10.85
N SER A 266 -2.05 -31.26 10.52
CA SER A 266 -0.74 -30.87 11.02
C SER A 266 -0.16 -29.61 10.35
N GLY A 267 -0.87 -29.01 9.40
CA GLY A 267 -0.44 -27.81 8.67
C GLY A 267 0.45 -28.09 7.46
N ASP A 268 0.58 -29.35 7.02
CA ASP A 268 1.36 -29.69 5.83
C ASP A 268 0.50 -29.66 4.56
N LEU A 269 0.46 -28.51 3.89
CA LEU A 269 -0.28 -28.32 2.64
C LEU A 269 0.48 -28.82 1.40
N ARG A 270 1.63 -29.48 1.58
CA ARG A 270 2.41 -30.06 0.47
C ARG A 270 1.86 -31.40 0.00
N VAL A 271 1.01 -32.02 0.82
CA VAL A 271 0.37 -33.31 0.54
C VAL A 271 -0.70 -33.13 -0.53
N ARG A 272 -0.75 -34.08 -1.47
CA ARG A 272 -1.79 -34.15 -2.49
C ARG A 272 -2.65 -35.37 -2.20
N VAL A 273 -3.93 -35.14 -1.94
CA VAL A 273 -4.88 -36.19 -1.60
C VAL A 273 -5.12 -37.05 -2.84
N ARG A 274 -4.88 -38.36 -2.73
CA ARG A 274 -5.09 -39.31 -3.83
C ARG A 274 -6.24 -40.23 -3.51
N SER A 275 -7.15 -40.42 -4.47
CA SER A 275 -8.22 -41.39 -4.31
C SER A 275 -7.74 -42.80 -4.67
N MET A 276 -8.04 -43.77 -3.80
CA MET A 276 -7.85 -45.20 -4.08
C MET A 276 -9.15 -45.89 -4.53
N HIS A 277 -10.25 -45.14 -4.66
CA HIS A 277 -11.56 -45.65 -5.05
C HIS A 277 -12.32 -44.62 -5.92
N GLU A 278 -12.95 -45.05 -7.02
CA GLU A 278 -13.65 -44.15 -7.97
C GLU A 278 -14.65 -43.21 -7.29
N LYS A 279 -15.51 -43.74 -6.41
CA LYS A 279 -16.49 -42.93 -5.63
C LYS A 279 -15.89 -41.83 -4.75
N LEU A 280 -14.60 -41.90 -4.40
CA LEU A 280 -13.92 -40.89 -3.57
C LEU A 280 -13.12 -39.88 -4.40
N GLU A 281 -13.00 -40.08 -5.71
CA GLU A 281 -12.25 -39.19 -6.62
C GLU A 281 -12.78 -37.74 -6.61
N PRO A 282 -14.10 -37.47 -6.67
CA PRO A 282 -14.61 -36.10 -6.60
C PRO A 282 -14.29 -35.40 -5.26
N VAL A 283 -14.18 -36.17 -4.17
CA VAL A 283 -13.84 -35.65 -2.84
C VAL A 283 -12.36 -35.27 -2.79
N ALA A 284 -11.48 -36.15 -3.28
CA ALA A 284 -10.05 -35.88 -3.37
C ALA A 284 -9.77 -34.64 -4.24
N ASP A 285 -10.44 -34.50 -5.38
CA ASP A 285 -10.31 -33.34 -6.28
C ASP A 285 -10.80 -32.03 -5.65
N ALA A 286 -11.93 -32.07 -4.94
CA ALA A 286 -12.45 -30.91 -4.21
C ALA A 286 -11.49 -30.47 -3.10
N ILE A 287 -10.89 -31.42 -2.37
CA ILE A 287 -9.86 -31.12 -1.35
C ILE A 287 -8.63 -30.51 -2.02
N ASN A 288 -8.08 -31.12 -3.06
CA ASN A 288 -6.90 -30.61 -3.76
C ASN A 288 -7.13 -29.20 -4.32
N THR A 289 -8.29 -28.93 -4.93
CA THR A 289 -8.66 -27.59 -5.41
C THR A 289 -8.71 -26.57 -4.27
N THR A 290 -9.19 -26.99 -3.10
CA THR A 290 -9.24 -26.13 -1.91
C THR A 290 -7.83 -25.86 -1.37
N LEU A 291 -6.96 -26.88 -1.35
CA LEU A 291 -5.55 -26.74 -0.97
C LEU A 291 -4.79 -25.78 -1.88
N GLU A 292 -5.02 -25.85 -3.20
CA GLU A 292 -4.44 -24.92 -4.17
C GLU A 292 -4.88 -23.48 -3.90
N LYS A 293 -6.17 -23.25 -3.64
CA LYS A 293 -6.69 -21.91 -3.30
C LYS A 293 -6.13 -21.37 -1.97
N ILE A 294 -6.07 -22.21 -0.94
CA ILE A 294 -5.49 -21.84 0.37
C ILE A 294 -4.00 -21.50 0.21
N SER A 295 -3.25 -22.33 -0.54
CA SER A 295 -1.83 -22.09 -0.80
C SER A 295 -1.60 -20.78 -1.55
N ALA A 296 -2.43 -20.48 -2.56
CA ALA A 296 -2.36 -19.21 -3.28
C ALA A 296 -2.65 -18.00 -2.38
N ILE A 297 -3.64 -18.10 -1.47
CA ILE A 297 -3.95 -17.05 -0.49
C ILE A 297 -2.76 -16.84 0.46
N LEU A 298 -2.18 -17.91 1.01
CA LEU A 298 -1.05 -17.83 1.94
C LEU A 298 0.21 -17.23 1.28
N LEU A 299 0.52 -17.62 0.04
CA LEU A 299 1.59 -17.00 -0.74
C LEU A 299 1.32 -15.51 -1.00
N GLY A 300 0.07 -15.15 -1.31
CA GLY A 300 -0.34 -13.75 -1.44
C GLY A 300 -0.19 -12.97 -0.13
N MET A 301 -0.58 -13.55 1.00
CA MET A 301 -0.41 -12.96 2.32
C MET A 301 1.07 -12.78 2.70
N GLN A 302 1.94 -13.72 2.34
CA GLN A 302 3.39 -13.61 2.55
C GLN A 302 3.98 -12.44 1.73
N ALA A 303 3.56 -12.28 0.47
CA ALA A 303 3.99 -11.16 -0.36
C ALA A 303 3.52 -9.80 0.19
N VAL A 304 2.25 -9.70 0.63
CA VAL A 304 1.71 -8.49 1.25
C VAL A 304 2.42 -8.18 2.57
N SER A 305 2.67 -9.19 3.40
CA SER A 305 3.41 -9.07 4.66
C SER A 305 4.81 -8.48 4.41
N GLN A 306 5.55 -9.01 3.42
CA GLN A 306 6.87 -8.48 3.06
C GLN A 306 6.81 -7.03 2.56
N ALA A 307 5.82 -6.69 1.73
CA ALA A 307 5.64 -5.33 1.22
C ALA A 307 5.31 -4.33 2.35
N VAL A 308 4.49 -4.73 3.32
CA VAL A 308 4.15 -3.91 4.50
C VAL A 308 5.38 -3.71 5.40
N ASP A 309 6.21 -4.74 5.59
CA ASP A 309 7.46 -4.66 6.35
C ASP A 309 8.42 -3.63 5.75
N GLU A 310 8.64 -3.72 4.44
CA GLU A 310 9.50 -2.80 3.69
C GLU A 310 8.98 -1.36 3.74
N HIS A 311 7.68 -1.16 3.48
CA HIS A 311 7.06 0.16 3.57
C HIS A 311 7.12 0.75 4.99
N SER A 312 6.90 -0.08 6.02
CA SER A 312 6.98 0.37 7.42
C SER A 312 8.39 0.83 7.77
N HIS A 313 9.42 0.12 7.32
CA HIS A 313 10.81 0.55 7.49
C HIS A 313 11.14 1.85 6.73
N ASN A 314 10.62 2.00 5.51
CA ASN A 314 10.77 3.24 4.75
C ASN A 314 10.09 4.43 5.45
N VAL A 315 8.88 4.21 5.99
CA VAL A 315 8.17 5.20 6.80
C VAL A 315 8.99 5.58 8.04
N GLN A 316 9.52 4.60 8.79
CA GLN A 316 10.38 4.88 9.96
C GLN A 316 11.60 5.72 9.60
N ARG A 317 12.31 5.36 8.52
CA ARG A 317 13.48 6.11 8.04
C ARG A 317 13.10 7.54 7.65
N ASN A 318 12.04 7.70 6.86
CA ASN A 318 11.60 9.01 6.39
C ASN A 318 11.13 9.89 7.54
N SER A 319 10.41 9.33 8.52
CA SER A 319 10.03 10.08 9.72
C SER A 319 11.24 10.52 10.55
N GLN A 320 12.30 9.70 10.64
CA GLN A 320 13.54 10.11 11.33
C GLN A 320 14.26 11.26 10.61
N ILE A 321 14.33 11.21 9.27
CA ILE A 321 14.89 12.30 8.46
C ILE A 321 14.08 13.57 8.69
N LEU A 322 12.75 13.48 8.58
CA LEU A 322 11.88 14.65 8.71
C LEU A 322 11.93 15.26 10.12
N VAL A 323 12.07 14.45 11.18
CA VAL A 323 12.28 14.97 12.54
C VAL A 323 13.57 15.79 12.61
N ARG A 324 14.68 15.31 12.03
CA ARG A 324 15.95 16.06 11.99
C ARG A 324 15.82 17.36 11.20
N GLU A 325 15.19 17.30 10.02
CA GLU A 325 14.94 18.48 9.19
C GLU A 325 14.05 19.48 9.92
N THR A 326 13.00 19.03 10.59
CA THR A 326 12.10 19.88 11.38
C THR A 326 12.88 20.60 12.49
N THR A 327 13.73 19.89 13.24
CA THR A 327 14.58 20.51 14.28
C THR A 327 15.57 21.52 13.70
N GLN A 328 16.17 21.24 12.54
CA GLN A 328 17.03 22.21 11.87
C GLN A 328 16.25 23.45 11.42
N GLN A 329 15.04 23.25 10.90
CA GLN A 329 14.17 24.33 10.44
C GLN A 329 13.69 25.18 11.62
N GLU A 330 13.39 24.59 12.79
CA GLU A 330 13.11 25.32 14.03
C GLU A 330 14.25 26.26 14.42
N GLN A 331 15.51 25.79 14.36
CA GLN A 331 16.69 26.62 14.62
C GLN A 331 16.81 27.80 13.64
N GLN A 332 16.55 27.56 12.34
CA GLN A 332 16.54 28.62 11.34
C GLN A 332 15.46 29.66 11.61
N VAL A 333 14.27 29.21 12.02
CA VAL A 333 13.15 30.11 12.35
C VAL A 333 13.44 30.92 13.61
N HIS A 334 14.12 30.35 14.61
CA HIS A 334 14.64 31.11 15.75
C HIS A 334 15.66 32.18 15.32
N GLN A 335 16.56 31.86 14.38
CA GLN A 335 17.51 32.84 13.84
C GLN A 335 16.77 33.98 13.10
N ILE A 336 15.74 33.65 12.32
CA ILE A 336 14.89 34.65 11.66
C ILE A 336 14.20 35.54 12.70
N SER A 337 13.66 34.97 13.78
CA SER A 337 13.07 35.73 14.88
C SER A 337 14.06 36.71 15.53
N HIS A 338 15.32 36.30 15.67
CA HIS A 338 16.38 37.17 16.20
C HIS A 338 16.65 38.34 15.23
N VAL A 339 16.81 38.04 13.94
CA VAL A 339 17.02 39.07 12.90
C VAL A 339 15.86 40.08 12.85
N ILE A 340 14.61 39.63 12.97
CA ILE A 340 13.45 40.53 13.02
C ILE A 340 13.51 41.46 14.24
N THR A 341 13.97 40.94 15.38
CA THR A 341 14.12 41.75 16.60
C THR A 341 15.21 42.82 16.41
N GLU A 342 16.32 42.47 15.76
CA GLU A 342 17.38 43.43 15.43
C GLU A 342 16.92 44.46 14.40
N ILE A 343 16.13 44.06 13.40
CA ILE A 343 15.50 44.99 12.45
C ILE A 343 14.63 45.99 13.21
N ALA A 344 13.78 45.54 14.14
CA ALA A 344 12.93 46.43 14.92
C ALA A 344 13.75 47.47 15.73
N LYS A 345 14.86 47.05 16.36
CA LYS A 345 15.78 47.98 17.04
C LYS A 345 16.45 48.96 16.07
N MET A 346 16.85 48.48 14.90
CA MET A 346 17.44 49.32 13.86
C MET A 346 16.45 50.37 13.36
N MET A 347 15.18 50.00 13.15
CA MET A 347 14.13 50.95 12.77
C MET A 347 13.92 52.03 13.83
N GLN A 348 13.93 51.65 15.12
CA GLN A 348 13.86 52.62 16.22
C GLN A 348 15.04 53.59 16.20
N SER A 349 16.26 53.11 15.97
CA SER A 349 17.44 53.97 15.86
C SER A 349 17.40 54.91 14.64
N ILE A 350 16.90 54.41 13.50
CA ILE A 350 16.71 55.25 12.30
C ILE A 350 15.66 56.33 12.58
N PHE A 351 14.56 55.99 13.26
CA PHE A 351 13.54 56.96 13.65
C PHE A 351 14.13 58.09 14.50
N GLU A 352 14.86 57.78 15.57
CA GLU A 352 15.51 58.76 16.45
C GLU A 352 16.48 59.67 15.68
N ARG A 353 17.30 59.09 14.78
CA ARG A 353 18.23 59.85 13.94
C ARG A 353 17.49 60.78 12.97
N THR A 354 16.38 60.31 12.39
CA THR A 354 15.59 61.08 11.43
C THR A 354 14.89 62.25 12.12
N THR A 355 14.40 62.07 13.35
CA THR A 355 13.88 63.16 14.18
C THR A 355 14.95 64.22 14.47
N SER A 356 16.15 63.80 14.88
CA SER A 356 17.26 64.74 15.12
C SER A 356 17.70 65.47 13.84
N LEU A 357 17.72 64.79 12.70
CA LEU A 357 17.95 65.39 11.38
C LEU A 357 16.86 66.43 11.04
N SER A 358 15.60 66.15 11.37
CA SER A 358 14.49 67.08 11.14
C SER A 358 14.64 68.36 11.97
N GLU A 359 15.05 68.24 13.23
CA GLU A 359 15.34 69.39 14.09
C GLU A 359 16.52 70.21 13.54
N MET A 360 17.61 69.55 13.15
CA MET A 360 18.78 70.21 12.57
C MET A 360 18.46 70.93 11.25
N ALA A 361 17.60 70.35 10.41
CA ALA A 361 17.13 70.98 9.18
C ALA A 361 16.28 72.23 9.47
N ALA A 362 15.41 72.17 10.46
CA ALA A 362 14.61 73.31 10.89
C ALA A 362 15.47 74.44 11.45
N ASP A 363 16.48 74.12 12.27
CA ASP A 363 17.44 75.08 12.80
C ASP A 363 18.26 75.72 11.68
N THR A 364 18.73 74.91 10.72
CA THR A 364 19.47 75.40 9.54
C THR A 364 18.62 76.37 8.73
N LYS A 365 17.33 76.05 8.51
CA LYS A 365 16.39 76.94 7.82
C LYS A 365 16.18 78.26 8.58
N ALA A 366 16.13 78.24 9.90
CA ALA A 366 16.04 79.46 10.71
C ALA A 366 17.30 80.33 10.55
N VAL A 367 18.49 79.71 10.56
CA VAL A 367 19.78 80.40 10.38
C VAL A 367 19.89 81.01 8.97
N VAL A 368 19.49 80.27 7.94
CA VAL A 368 19.52 80.76 6.54
C VAL A 368 18.58 81.95 6.37
N ASN A 369 17.36 81.90 6.93
CA ASN A 369 16.43 83.03 6.91
C ASN A 369 16.98 84.29 7.60
N ASP A 370 17.61 84.15 8.77
CA ASP A 370 18.27 85.26 9.46
C ASP A 370 19.46 85.81 8.65
N ALA A 371 20.25 84.93 8.02
CA ALA A 371 21.35 85.32 7.14
C ALA A 371 20.85 86.06 5.89
N GLN A 372 19.78 85.60 5.26
CA GLN A 372 19.15 86.27 4.11
C GLN A 372 18.73 87.69 4.47
N GLN A 373 18.07 87.85 5.63
CA GLN A 373 17.65 89.17 6.12
C GLN A 373 18.85 90.10 6.37
N LYS A 374 19.97 89.57 6.88
CA LYS A 374 21.21 90.33 7.08
C LYS A 374 21.85 90.74 5.74
N VAL A 375 21.83 89.86 4.74
CA VAL A 375 22.30 90.17 3.39
C VAL A 375 21.43 91.27 2.75
N ASP A 376 20.11 91.19 2.84
CA ASP A 376 19.20 92.22 2.31
C ASP A 376 19.47 93.60 2.92
N ARG A 377 19.72 93.65 4.23
CA ARG A 377 20.15 94.88 4.92
C ARG A 377 21.52 95.37 4.44
N ALA A 378 22.46 94.46 4.18
CA ALA A 378 23.78 94.81 3.66
C ALA A 378 23.71 95.36 2.21
N VAL A 379 22.86 94.77 1.35
CA VAL A 379 22.59 95.29 0.00
C VAL A 379 22.02 96.70 0.07
N THR A 380 21.03 96.91 0.95
CA THR A 380 20.44 98.24 1.16
C THR A 380 21.49 99.24 1.66
N GLY A 381 22.29 98.86 2.66
CA GLY A 381 23.36 99.72 3.20
C GLY A 381 24.46 100.04 2.18
N MET A 382 24.82 99.11 1.28
CA MET A 382 25.73 99.40 0.17
C MET A 382 25.11 100.38 -0.84
N GLY A 383 23.79 100.34 -1.03
CA GLY A 383 23.04 101.35 -1.78
C GLY A 383 23.21 102.75 -1.20
N ASP A 384 23.05 102.90 0.12
CA ASP A 384 23.23 104.17 0.82
C ASP A 384 24.67 104.68 0.74
N VAL A 385 25.66 103.78 0.91
CA VAL A 385 27.10 104.11 0.77
C VAL A 385 27.42 104.56 -0.65
N ARG A 386 26.84 103.91 -1.66
CA ARG A 386 27.00 104.29 -3.07
C ARG A 386 26.46 105.70 -3.32
N GLU A 387 25.28 106.02 -2.79
CA GLU A 387 24.68 107.36 -2.93
C GLU A 387 25.53 108.44 -2.23
N ALA A 388 25.97 108.19 -0.99
CA ALA A 388 26.85 109.09 -0.27
C ALA A 388 28.17 109.34 -1.02
N THR A 389 28.78 108.28 -1.58
CA THR A 389 30.02 108.38 -2.36
C THR A 389 29.83 109.20 -3.64
N MET A 390 28.72 109.00 -4.36
CA MET A 390 28.38 109.83 -5.53
C MET A 390 28.17 111.31 -5.15
N GLN A 391 27.57 111.58 -4.00
CA GLN A 391 27.39 112.95 -3.51
C GLN A 391 28.73 113.60 -3.13
N SER A 392 29.65 112.85 -2.52
CA SER A 392 31.04 113.29 -2.27
C SER A 392 31.77 113.60 -3.57
N ALA A 393 31.61 112.75 -4.61
CA ALA A 393 32.22 112.97 -5.93
C ALA A 393 31.74 114.29 -6.57
N ARG A 394 30.44 114.57 -6.48
CA ARG A 394 29.85 115.84 -6.95
C ARG A 394 30.42 117.04 -6.19
N THR A 395 30.49 116.95 -4.87
CA THR A 395 31.05 118.02 -4.01
C THR A 395 32.52 118.29 -4.34
N MET A 396 33.33 117.25 -4.52
CA MET A 396 34.75 117.39 -4.91
C MET A 396 34.91 118.05 -6.27
N LYS A 397 34.06 117.70 -7.24
CA LYS A 397 34.04 118.35 -8.55
C LYS A 397 33.75 119.85 -8.44
N THR A 398 32.71 120.23 -7.70
CA THR A 398 32.37 121.64 -7.47
C THR A 398 33.47 122.40 -6.72
N LEU A 399 34.14 121.76 -5.75
CA LEU A 399 35.26 122.37 -5.03
C LEU A 399 36.48 122.58 -5.95
N SER A 400 36.74 121.64 -6.86
CA SER A 400 37.80 121.76 -7.88
C SER A 400 37.53 122.93 -8.83
N GLU A 401 36.30 123.04 -9.35
CA GLU A 401 35.84 124.15 -10.19
C GLU A 401 35.96 125.49 -9.44
N SER A 402 35.47 125.56 -8.20
CA SER A 402 35.58 126.77 -7.35
C SER A 402 37.03 127.16 -7.06
N GLY A 403 37.90 126.18 -6.81
CA GLY A 403 39.33 126.40 -6.59
C GLY A 403 40.02 126.98 -7.83
N GLN A 404 39.62 126.54 -9.03
CA GLN A 404 40.09 127.11 -10.29
C GLN A 404 39.67 128.58 -10.46
N GLU A 405 38.39 128.89 -10.25
CA GLU A 405 37.86 130.27 -10.34
C GLU A 405 38.57 131.23 -9.36
N ILE A 406 38.85 130.78 -8.14
CA ILE A 406 39.59 131.59 -7.17
C ILE A 406 41.02 131.82 -7.64
N ASN A 407 41.70 130.79 -8.19
CA ASN A 407 43.06 130.94 -8.70
C ASN A 407 43.15 131.93 -9.87
N GLU A 408 42.16 131.92 -10.77
CA GLU A 408 42.02 132.91 -11.85
C GLU A 408 41.85 134.33 -11.29
N THR A 409 41.00 134.49 -10.27
CA THR A 409 40.77 135.77 -9.58
C THR A 409 42.05 136.30 -8.89
N ILE A 410 42.81 135.43 -8.22
CA ILE A 410 44.07 135.81 -7.56
C ILE A 410 45.14 136.20 -8.58
N THR A 411 45.17 135.55 -9.73
CA THR A 411 46.06 135.90 -10.84
C THR A 411 45.73 137.30 -11.37
N ALA A 412 44.45 137.58 -11.60
CA ALA A 412 43.98 138.91 -12.00
C ALA A 412 44.30 139.99 -10.95
N LEU A 413 44.17 139.68 -9.65
CA LEU A 413 44.49 140.59 -8.55
C LEU A 413 46.00 140.86 -8.45
N THR A 414 46.83 139.86 -8.72
CA THR A 414 48.30 140.03 -8.80
C THR A 414 48.67 140.95 -9.96
N ASP A 415 48.04 140.81 -11.13
CA ASP A 415 48.24 141.74 -12.25
C ASP A 415 47.76 143.17 -11.90
N LEU A 416 46.60 143.29 -11.25
CA LEU A 416 46.07 144.59 -10.80
C LEU A 416 47.01 145.29 -9.81
N THR A 417 47.54 144.58 -8.82
CA THR A 417 48.48 145.15 -7.83
C THR A 417 49.80 145.58 -8.48
N MET A 418 50.29 144.84 -9.48
CA MET A 418 51.44 145.25 -10.30
C MET A 418 51.16 146.54 -11.08
N ARG A 419 49.97 146.66 -11.70
CA ARG A 419 49.55 147.91 -12.36
C ARG A 419 49.45 149.08 -11.38
N MET A 420 48.90 148.86 -10.18
CA MET A 420 48.85 149.89 -9.13
C MET A 420 50.25 150.32 -8.68
N HIS A 421 51.18 149.38 -8.51
CA HIS A 421 52.57 149.68 -8.15
C HIS A 421 53.22 150.55 -9.24
N LEU A 422 53.08 150.20 -10.51
CA LEU A 422 53.59 151.02 -11.62
C LEU A 422 52.94 152.41 -11.66
N LEU A 423 51.63 152.50 -11.44
CA LEU A 423 50.90 153.78 -11.42
C LEU A 423 51.37 154.68 -10.26
N ALA A 424 51.56 154.10 -9.08
CA ALA A 424 52.06 154.79 -7.90
C ALA A 424 53.53 155.22 -8.05
N LEU A 425 54.36 154.41 -8.71
CA LEU A 425 55.73 154.79 -9.08
C LEU A 425 55.74 156.00 -10.01
N ASN A 426 54.91 155.98 -11.06
CA ASN A 426 54.79 157.11 -11.99
C ASN A 426 54.30 158.37 -11.27
N ALA A 427 53.33 158.25 -10.36
CA ALA A 427 52.84 159.35 -9.55
C ALA A 427 53.91 159.91 -8.59
N ALA A 428 54.73 159.05 -7.97
CA ALA A 428 55.83 159.47 -7.09
C ALA A 428 56.95 160.20 -7.86
N ILE A 429 57.27 159.76 -9.08
CA ILE A 429 58.21 160.44 -9.98
C ILE A 429 57.70 161.83 -10.34
N GLU A 430 56.43 161.95 -10.75
CA GLU A 430 55.83 163.22 -11.13
C GLU A 430 55.70 164.18 -9.93
N ALA A 431 55.39 163.65 -8.74
CA ALA A 431 55.36 164.43 -7.49
C ALA A 431 56.75 164.96 -7.09
N THR A 432 57.81 164.17 -7.32
CA THR A 432 59.21 164.61 -7.12
C THR A 432 59.58 165.71 -8.13
N ARG A 433 59.06 165.62 -9.36
CA ARG A 433 59.27 166.62 -10.42
C ARG A 433 58.61 167.97 -10.12
N ALA A 434 57.50 167.98 -9.38
CA ALA A 434 56.77 169.18 -8.98
C ALA A 434 57.38 169.95 -7.78
N GLY A 435 58.49 169.47 -7.20
CA GLY A 435 59.21 170.16 -6.12
C GLY A 435 58.39 170.31 -4.83
N GLU A 436 58.44 171.48 -4.19
CA GLU A 436 57.73 171.74 -2.91
C GLU A 436 56.19 171.61 -3.03
N HIS A 437 55.61 171.87 -4.20
CA HIS A 437 54.15 171.72 -4.42
C HIS A 437 53.70 170.25 -4.53
N GLY A 438 54.60 169.32 -4.84
CA GLY A 438 54.30 167.90 -5.02
C GLY A 438 54.46 167.05 -3.75
N ARG A 439 54.92 167.64 -2.66
CA ARG A 439 55.36 166.93 -1.44
C ARG A 439 54.26 166.07 -0.80
N GLY A 440 53.02 166.58 -0.75
CA GLY A 440 51.86 165.82 -0.25
C GLY A 440 51.46 164.66 -1.18
N PHE A 441 51.53 164.87 -2.50
CA PHE A 441 51.25 163.82 -3.49
C PHE A 441 52.32 162.73 -3.50
N ALA A 442 53.59 163.07 -3.25
CA ALA A 442 54.68 162.10 -3.14
C ALA A 442 54.46 161.14 -1.96
N VAL A 443 53.97 161.64 -0.82
CA VAL A 443 53.63 160.81 0.35
C VAL A 443 52.48 159.85 0.02
N VAL A 444 51.41 160.33 -0.60
CA VAL A 444 50.26 159.49 -1.01
C VAL A 444 50.69 158.43 -2.04
N ALA A 445 51.48 158.81 -3.03
CA ALA A 445 51.99 157.88 -4.04
C ALA A 445 52.91 156.80 -3.44
N GLN A 446 53.75 157.16 -2.46
CA GLN A 446 54.57 156.20 -1.74
C GLN A 446 53.74 155.25 -0.86
N GLU A 447 52.66 155.73 -0.25
CA GLU A 447 51.72 154.91 0.52
C GLU A 447 50.97 153.92 -0.39
N ILE A 448 50.45 154.37 -1.53
CA ILE A 448 49.80 153.49 -2.54
C ILE A 448 50.79 152.45 -3.05
N ARG A 449 52.04 152.84 -3.31
CA ARG A 449 53.09 151.90 -3.74
C ARG A 449 53.36 150.83 -2.69
N THR A 450 53.47 151.23 -1.43
CA THR A 450 53.69 150.31 -0.30
C THR A 450 52.49 149.37 -0.14
N LEU A 451 51.26 149.90 -0.24
CA LEU A 451 50.03 149.11 -0.22
C LEU A 451 49.93 148.13 -1.39
N ALA A 452 50.35 148.51 -2.58
CA ALA A 452 50.38 147.65 -3.76
C ALA A 452 51.37 146.49 -3.60
N VAL A 453 52.57 146.74 -3.06
CA VAL A 453 53.57 145.70 -2.75
C VAL A 453 53.05 144.73 -1.68
N HIS A 454 52.47 145.25 -0.58
CA HIS A 454 51.85 144.41 0.45
C HIS A 454 50.68 143.59 -0.09
N SER A 455 49.84 144.19 -0.96
CA SER A 455 48.70 143.50 -1.59
C SER A 455 49.16 142.40 -2.54
N ALA A 456 50.22 142.64 -3.33
CA ALA A 456 50.81 141.64 -4.21
C ALA A 456 51.42 140.47 -3.41
N GLU A 457 52.05 140.74 -2.27
CA GLU A 457 52.56 139.69 -1.39
C GLU A 457 51.44 138.87 -0.76
N ALA A 458 50.37 139.53 -0.29
CA ALA A 458 49.19 138.85 0.24
C ALA A 458 48.52 137.98 -0.83
N ALA A 459 48.33 138.50 -2.05
CA ALA A 459 47.79 137.76 -3.18
C ALA A 459 48.63 136.51 -3.50
N ARG A 460 49.96 136.62 -3.48
CA ARG A 460 50.88 135.51 -3.70
C ARG A 460 50.75 134.42 -2.64
N LYS A 461 50.63 134.82 -1.36
CA LYS A 461 50.39 133.90 -0.23
C LYS A 461 49.05 133.18 -0.39
N VAL A 462 47.97 133.91 -0.70
CA VAL A 462 46.64 133.32 -0.98
C VAL A 462 46.70 132.36 -2.17
N GLY A 463 47.35 132.74 -3.27
CA GLY A 463 47.52 131.86 -4.43
C GLY A 463 48.30 130.59 -4.13
N ALA A 464 49.28 130.64 -3.22
CA ALA A 464 49.96 129.44 -2.74
C ALA A 464 49.01 128.53 -1.95
N TYR A 465 48.18 129.07 -1.06
CA TYR A 465 47.17 128.28 -0.33
C TYR A 465 46.13 127.67 -1.27
N ILE A 466 45.68 128.39 -2.30
CA ILE A 466 44.72 127.87 -3.28
C ILE A 466 45.30 126.71 -4.08
N ARG A 467 46.58 126.78 -4.49
CA ARG A 467 47.25 125.64 -5.16
C ARG A 467 47.35 124.40 -4.26
N ILE A 468 47.61 124.59 -2.97
CA ILE A 468 47.59 123.49 -2.00
C ILE A 468 46.18 122.90 -1.90
N ILE A 469 45.15 123.73 -1.77
CA ILE A 469 43.75 123.27 -1.72
C ILE A 469 43.35 122.51 -3.00
N GLN A 470 43.74 123.01 -4.18
CA GLN A 470 43.50 122.32 -5.46
C GLN A 470 44.19 120.95 -5.51
N HIS A 471 45.45 120.88 -5.09
CA HIS A 471 46.20 119.62 -5.04
C HIS A 471 45.51 118.61 -4.11
N GLU A 472 45.15 119.01 -2.89
CA GLU A 472 44.43 118.16 -1.94
C GLU A 472 43.04 117.76 -2.46
N THR A 473 42.34 118.65 -3.15
CA THR A 473 41.03 118.37 -3.76
C THR A 473 41.15 117.32 -4.87
N ASN A 474 42.19 117.40 -5.72
CA ASN A 474 42.45 116.37 -6.74
C ASN A 474 42.77 115.01 -6.12
N ASN A 475 43.61 114.97 -5.07
CA ASN A 475 43.91 113.73 -4.35
C ASN A 475 42.67 113.12 -3.70
N ALA A 476 41.83 113.96 -3.09
CA ALA A 476 40.54 113.53 -2.53
C ALA A 476 39.60 113.01 -3.63
N SER A 477 39.54 113.66 -4.79
CA SER A 477 38.74 113.22 -5.94
C SER A 477 39.17 111.83 -6.43
N GLN A 478 40.46 111.57 -6.57
CA GLN A 478 40.98 110.26 -6.96
C GLN A 478 40.62 109.18 -5.94
N SER A 479 40.67 109.52 -4.65
CA SER A 479 40.27 108.60 -3.56
C SER A 479 38.78 108.28 -3.60
N VAL A 480 37.92 109.26 -3.92
CA VAL A 480 36.47 109.05 -4.09
C VAL A 480 36.17 108.16 -5.30
N GLU A 481 36.90 108.32 -6.40
CA GLU A 481 36.74 107.49 -7.60
C GLU A 481 37.13 106.02 -7.33
N GLN A 482 38.24 105.80 -6.61
CA GLN A 482 38.63 104.47 -6.14
C GLN A 482 37.58 103.86 -5.19
N ASN A 483 37.05 104.65 -4.24
CA ASN A 483 35.98 104.20 -3.35
C ASN A 483 34.72 103.83 -4.13
N THR A 484 34.37 104.56 -5.18
CA THR A 484 33.22 104.25 -6.03
C THR A 484 33.36 102.88 -6.69
N GLN A 485 34.55 102.56 -7.22
CA GLN A 485 34.82 101.23 -7.79
C GLN A 485 34.75 100.13 -6.72
N GLN A 486 35.29 100.38 -5.53
CA GLN A 486 35.23 99.42 -4.41
C GLN A 486 33.78 99.13 -3.99
N VAL A 487 32.93 100.17 -3.87
CA VAL A 487 31.52 99.99 -3.49
C VAL A 487 30.76 99.12 -4.50
N VAL A 488 31.03 99.28 -5.80
CA VAL A 488 30.43 98.42 -6.85
C VAL A 488 30.84 96.96 -6.67
N LEU A 489 32.14 96.70 -6.47
CA LEU A 489 32.65 95.34 -6.24
C LEU A 489 32.08 94.72 -4.97
N GLN A 490 31.99 95.47 -3.88
CA GLN A 490 31.42 94.98 -2.62
C GLN A 490 29.92 94.70 -2.75
N THR A 491 29.17 95.53 -3.48
CA THR A 491 27.73 95.31 -3.73
C THR A 491 27.52 93.99 -4.49
N GLU A 492 28.33 93.72 -5.51
CA GLU A 492 28.26 92.47 -6.27
C GLU A 492 28.56 91.26 -5.39
N LEU A 493 29.60 91.32 -4.54
CA LEU A 493 29.95 90.23 -3.63
C LEU A 493 28.84 89.92 -2.62
N VAL A 494 28.20 90.95 -2.06
CA VAL A 494 27.06 90.78 -1.17
C VAL A 494 25.89 90.12 -1.90
N ASN A 495 25.62 90.53 -3.14
CA ASN A 495 24.54 89.95 -3.95
C ASN A 495 24.79 88.47 -4.28
N GLN A 496 26.03 88.11 -4.64
CA GLN A 496 26.45 86.72 -4.85
C GLN A 496 26.31 85.86 -3.58
N THR A 497 26.55 86.47 -2.41
CA THR A 497 26.32 85.82 -1.11
C THR A 497 24.83 85.53 -0.91
N GLY A 498 23.94 86.45 -1.29
CA GLY A 498 22.48 86.26 -1.24
C GLY A 498 22.00 85.11 -2.12
N VAL A 499 22.50 85.01 -3.35
CA VAL A 499 22.19 83.88 -4.26
C VAL A 499 22.67 82.54 -3.69
N SER A 500 23.85 82.54 -3.06
CA SER A 500 24.40 81.33 -2.43
C SER A 500 23.55 80.85 -1.25
N LEU A 501 23.02 81.78 -0.45
CA LEU A 501 22.11 81.45 0.65
C LEU A 501 20.75 80.94 0.17
N GLU A 502 20.21 81.48 -0.92
CA GLU A 502 18.98 80.99 -1.55
C GLU A 502 19.13 79.53 -2.01
N ALA A 503 20.27 79.18 -2.62
CA ALA A 503 20.58 77.79 -2.97
C ALA A 503 20.69 76.86 -1.75
N ILE A 504 21.17 77.37 -0.60
CA ILE A 504 21.21 76.60 0.66
C ILE A 504 19.79 76.40 1.21
N ASP A 505 18.89 77.40 1.10
CA ASP A 505 17.49 77.24 1.52
C ASP A 505 16.79 76.15 0.69
N GLU A 506 16.93 76.17 -0.64
CA GLU A 506 16.36 75.15 -1.52
C GLU A 506 16.86 73.73 -1.19
N GLU A 507 18.17 73.58 -0.94
CA GLU A 507 18.74 72.28 -0.57
C GLU A 507 18.27 71.83 0.83
N THR A 508 18.08 72.77 1.76
CA THR A 508 17.53 72.49 3.08
C THR A 508 16.07 72.03 2.99
N GLU A 509 15.26 72.64 2.13
CA GLU A 509 13.88 72.17 1.87
C GLU A 509 13.86 70.76 1.25
N ARG A 510 14.80 70.49 0.32
CA ARG A 510 14.94 69.16 -0.27
C ARG A 510 15.30 68.12 0.80
N LEU A 511 16.19 68.46 1.72
CA LEU A 511 16.56 67.60 2.84
C LEU A 511 15.38 67.32 3.78
N MET A 512 14.54 68.33 4.08
CA MET A 512 13.32 68.13 4.86
C MET A 512 12.33 67.16 4.18
N ARG A 513 12.16 67.24 2.85
CA ARG A 513 11.33 66.28 2.09
C ARG A 513 11.86 64.86 2.18
N LEU A 514 13.18 64.67 2.02
CA LEU A 514 13.82 63.36 2.13
C LEU A 514 13.67 62.76 3.53
N ILE A 515 13.78 63.56 4.58
CA ILE A 515 13.53 63.15 5.97
C ILE A 515 12.10 62.62 6.11
N GLN A 516 11.10 63.30 5.54
CA GLN A 516 9.71 62.87 5.60
C GLN A 516 9.47 61.54 4.86
N GLU A 517 10.12 61.34 3.71
CA GLU A 517 10.08 60.07 2.97
C GLU A 517 10.68 58.93 3.80
N VAL A 518 11.85 59.16 4.44
CA VAL A 518 12.48 58.19 5.33
C VAL A 518 11.57 57.83 6.51
N CYS A 519 10.94 58.82 7.16
CA CYS A 519 9.97 58.57 8.23
C CYS A 519 8.83 57.65 7.78
N THR A 520 8.30 57.86 6.57
CA THR A 520 7.21 57.04 6.01
C THR A 520 7.63 55.59 5.80
N VAL A 521 8.85 55.37 5.26
CA VAL A 521 9.43 54.04 5.11
C VAL A 521 9.65 53.37 6.48
N VAL A 522 10.14 54.15 7.46
CA VAL A 522 10.38 53.66 8.81
C VAL A 522 9.09 53.19 9.48
N GLU A 523 8.02 53.95 9.34
CA GLU A 523 6.70 53.60 9.87
C GLU A 523 6.14 52.32 9.23
N SER A 524 6.18 52.21 7.90
CA SER A 524 5.72 51.01 7.18
C SER A 524 6.50 49.74 7.59
N GLN A 525 7.81 49.86 7.76
CA GLN A 525 8.66 48.73 8.17
C GLN A 525 8.44 48.37 9.65
N SER A 526 8.17 49.35 10.51
CA SER A 526 7.80 49.14 11.91
C SER A 526 6.48 48.37 12.04
N GLN A 527 5.48 48.70 11.22
CA GLN A 527 4.20 47.98 11.15
C GLN A 527 4.34 46.55 10.60
N SER A 528 5.30 46.31 9.69
CA SER A 528 5.54 44.99 9.11
C SER A 528 6.24 44.02 10.08
N SER A 529 7.09 44.52 10.97
CA SER A 529 7.89 43.67 11.88
C SER A 529 7.05 42.76 12.79
N PRO A 530 5.96 43.22 13.44
CA PRO A 530 5.03 42.36 14.18
C PRO A 530 4.35 41.29 13.33
N LEU A 531 4.01 41.58 12.07
CA LEU A 531 3.38 40.63 11.16
C LEU A 531 4.35 39.48 10.85
N ILE A 532 5.61 39.79 10.53
CA ILE A 532 6.65 38.78 10.28
C ILE A 532 6.89 37.95 11.54
N LYS A 533 6.93 38.58 12.73
CA LYS A 533 7.04 37.86 14.01
C LYS A 533 5.86 36.91 14.23
N GLY A 534 4.65 37.32 13.91
CA GLY A 534 3.44 36.48 13.97
C GLY A 534 3.54 35.27 13.04
N ALA A 535 3.96 35.48 11.79
CA ALA A 535 4.17 34.40 10.82
C ALA A 535 5.26 33.41 11.29
N THR A 536 6.35 33.93 11.85
CA THR A 536 7.44 33.12 12.42
C THR A 536 6.95 32.22 13.56
N ASN A 537 6.12 32.76 14.47
CA ASN A 537 5.51 31.98 15.55
C ASN A 537 4.56 30.90 15.02
N GLU A 538 3.78 31.19 13.97
CA GLU A 538 2.89 30.20 13.37
C GLU A 538 3.67 29.07 12.69
N ILE A 539 4.79 29.39 12.04
CA ILE A 539 5.71 28.40 11.48
C ILE A 539 6.26 27.48 12.60
N LEU A 540 6.68 28.03 13.74
CA LEU A 540 7.12 27.22 14.89
C LEU A 540 6.01 26.29 15.39
N ARG A 541 4.76 26.78 15.44
CA ARG A 541 3.61 25.96 15.84
C ARG A 541 3.37 24.80 14.86
N MET A 542 3.48 25.08 13.56
CA MET A 542 3.36 24.07 12.51
C MET A 542 4.48 23.03 12.57
N MET A 543 5.72 23.45 12.83
CA MET A 543 6.86 22.54 13.02
C MET A 543 6.65 21.59 14.20
N SER A 544 6.19 22.11 15.33
CA SER A 544 5.84 21.29 16.49
C SER A 544 4.78 20.23 16.16
N ALA A 545 3.75 20.61 15.39
CA ALA A 545 2.73 19.68 14.92
C ALA A 545 3.29 18.61 13.96
N VAL A 546 4.18 18.99 13.04
CA VAL A 546 4.89 18.04 12.16
C VAL A 546 5.71 17.06 12.99
N GLY A 547 6.46 17.55 13.98
CA GLY A 547 7.25 16.71 14.88
C GLY A 547 6.39 15.71 15.67
N GLN A 548 5.20 16.11 16.10
CA GLN A 548 4.23 15.22 16.75
C GLN A 548 3.70 14.15 15.79
N ASN A 549 3.25 14.54 14.60
CA ASN A 549 2.75 13.62 13.58
C ASN A 549 3.81 12.57 13.18
N MET A 550 5.08 12.98 13.11
CA MET A 550 6.18 12.06 12.81
C MET A 550 6.41 11.03 13.92
N ARG A 551 6.25 11.41 15.20
CA ARG A 551 6.32 10.46 16.32
C ARG A 551 5.18 9.44 16.26
N GLU A 552 3.97 9.88 15.96
CA GLU A 552 2.80 9.00 15.80
C GLU A 552 2.96 8.06 14.60
N MET A 553 3.53 8.55 13.50
CA MET A 553 3.86 7.75 12.32
C MET A 553 4.91 6.68 12.62
N GLN A 554 5.95 7.01 13.39
CA GLN A 554 6.95 6.03 13.85
C GLN A 554 6.34 4.93 14.73
N GLN A 555 5.44 5.30 15.65
CA GLN A 555 4.72 4.34 16.50
C GLN A 555 3.83 3.42 15.66
N SER A 556 3.09 3.99 14.70
CA SER A 556 2.21 3.23 13.81
C SER A 556 3.00 2.26 12.93
N ALA A 557 4.12 2.70 12.35
CA ALA A 557 5.00 1.83 11.58
C ALA A 557 5.62 0.71 12.44
N SER A 558 6.02 1.01 13.68
CA SER A 558 6.50 0.00 14.63
C SER A 558 5.41 -1.05 14.94
N HIS A 559 4.17 -0.60 15.11
CA HIS A 559 3.03 -1.48 15.32
C HIS A 559 2.76 -2.39 14.11
N LEU A 560 2.83 -1.85 12.88
CA LEU A 560 2.68 -2.62 11.65
C LEU A 560 3.78 -3.69 11.48
N VAL A 561 5.03 -3.36 11.79
CA VAL A 561 6.13 -4.35 11.81
C VAL A 561 5.84 -5.46 12.82
N GLY A 562 5.34 -5.12 14.01
CA GLY A 562 4.91 -6.09 15.02
C GLY A 562 3.82 -7.04 14.51
N LEU A 563 2.75 -6.49 13.92
CA LEU A 563 1.66 -7.29 13.32
C LEU A 563 2.15 -8.18 12.18
N THR A 564 3.04 -7.66 11.35
CA THR A 564 3.63 -8.37 10.21
C THR A 564 4.49 -9.55 10.67
N ASN A 565 5.26 -9.37 11.75
CA ASN A 565 6.04 -10.45 12.37
C ASN A 565 5.15 -11.53 12.99
N SER A 566 4.08 -11.14 13.70
CA SER A 566 3.10 -12.10 14.23
C SER A 566 2.43 -12.89 13.12
N LEU A 567 2.02 -12.22 12.05
CA LEU A 567 1.40 -12.84 10.88
C LEU A 567 2.35 -13.84 10.20
N ARG A 568 3.62 -13.47 10.05
CA ARG A 568 4.69 -14.34 9.52
C ARG A 568 4.92 -15.56 10.40
N SER A 569 4.91 -15.38 11.72
CA SER A 569 5.01 -16.48 12.68
C SER A 569 3.84 -17.46 12.51
N SER A 570 2.60 -16.97 12.47
CA SER A 570 1.42 -17.82 12.26
C SER A 570 1.43 -18.53 10.90
N MET A 571 1.93 -17.87 9.84
CA MET A 571 2.08 -18.52 8.54
C MET A 571 3.21 -19.57 8.51
N SER A 572 4.27 -19.39 9.30
CA SER A 572 5.40 -20.33 9.34
C SER A 572 5.05 -21.70 9.94
N GLU A 573 3.96 -21.79 10.70
CA GLU A 573 3.40 -23.06 11.18
C GLU A 573 2.80 -23.90 10.04
N ILE A 574 2.43 -23.25 8.93
CA ILE A 574 1.85 -23.90 7.75
C ILE A 574 2.95 -24.16 6.71
N ARG A 575 3.20 -25.42 6.39
CA ARG A 575 4.20 -25.82 5.38
C ARG A 575 3.60 -25.76 3.99
N LEU A 576 4.09 -24.83 3.19
CA LEU A 576 3.71 -24.67 1.79
C LEU A 576 4.69 -25.40 0.86
N GLN A 577 4.23 -25.76 -0.33
CA GLN A 577 5.13 -26.19 -1.40
C GLN A 577 5.93 -24.96 -1.87
N ASP A 578 7.26 -25.03 -1.78
CA ASP A 578 8.11 -24.12 -2.52
C ASP A 578 7.76 -24.27 -4.01
N ARG A 579 7.40 -23.13 -4.63
CA ARG A 579 7.04 -22.89 -6.05
C ARG A 579 6.84 -24.12 -6.94
N PRO A 580 5.75 -24.22 -7.72
CA PRO A 580 5.61 -25.28 -8.71
C PRO A 580 6.83 -25.25 -9.63
N VAL A 581 7.59 -26.36 -9.64
CA VAL A 581 8.53 -26.65 -10.71
C VAL A 581 7.71 -26.57 -11.99
N LYS A 582 7.97 -25.55 -12.81
CA LYS A 582 7.41 -25.46 -14.16
C LYS A 582 7.72 -26.79 -14.85
N SER A 583 6.72 -27.64 -15.03
CA SER A 583 6.82 -28.74 -15.97
C SER A 583 6.89 -28.11 -17.36
N TYR A 584 8.07 -28.18 -17.97
CA TYR A 584 8.30 -27.79 -19.36
C TYR A 584 7.56 -28.70 -20.33
#